data_AF-A0A7R9ERK4-F1
#
_entry.id   AF-A0A7R9ERK4-F1
#
_cell.length_a   1.000
_cell.length_b   1.000
_cell.length_c   1.000
_cell.angle_alpha   90.00
_cell.angle_beta   90.00
_cell.angle_gamma   90.00
#
_symmetry.space_group_name_H-M   'P 1'
#
loop_
_entity.id
_entity.type
_entity.pdbx_description
1 polymer ?
#
loop_
_entity_poly.entity_id
_entity_poly.type
_entity_poly.pdbx_seq_one_letter_code
_entity_poly.pdbx_strand_id
1 'polypeptide(L)'
;MVRRNTDIGWIGEMRAALLQVHWNVATLYVKVFNVILLHTMFQTLNRSPVFRVNPTVVVAKTVPITALAATTILFCMITSVMPLVRQTLMRLRIMGLWVSCFRHIVLYDNKCHAACPANTYETQDYGCEACHASCDQCSGPNETHCVSCRAGRFSLNGTCVDACPDGYYADKKRKECLKCAPGCSLCASGGVCLECADQWVLNRKNKCLPKDSHLCSSGDNKTTSTCLSY
;
A
#
# COMPACT_ATOMS: atom_id res chain seq x y z
N MET A 1 0.48 -20.52 -17.17
CA MET A 1 1.95 -20.68 -17.13
C MET A 1 2.61 -19.31 -17.11
N VAL A 2 3.04 -18.82 -15.95
CA VAL A 2 4.27 -18.00 -15.79
C VAL A 2 4.89 -18.48 -14.48
N ARG A 3 6.21 -18.73 -14.52
CA ARG A 3 6.97 -19.52 -13.55
C ARG A 3 7.51 -18.67 -12.39
N ARG A 4 7.57 -19.34 -11.22
CA ARG A 4 8.63 -19.38 -10.17
C ARG A 4 9.32 -18.08 -9.69
N ASN A 5 9.31 -17.88 -8.37
CA ASN A 5 10.48 -18.00 -7.47
C ASN A 5 10.09 -17.41 -6.08
N THR A 6 9.94 -18.17 -4.99
CA THR A 6 11.02 -18.69 -4.11
C THR A 6 12.30 -17.84 -4.07
N ASP A 7 12.25 -16.58 -3.63
CA ASP A 7 13.47 -15.77 -3.40
C ASP A 7 13.40 -14.82 -2.18
N ILE A 8 12.53 -15.08 -1.21
CA ILE A 8 12.45 -14.24 0.02
C ILE A 8 13.54 -14.63 1.05
N GLY A 9 14.16 -15.81 0.94
CA GLY A 9 15.25 -16.24 1.83
C GLY A 9 16.62 -15.62 1.54
N TRP A 10 16.91 -15.27 0.28
CA TRP A 10 18.26 -14.88 -0.15
C TRP A 10 18.60 -13.39 0.08
N ILE A 11 17.60 -12.53 0.25
CA ILE A 11 17.79 -11.07 0.41
C ILE A 11 18.33 -10.73 1.82
N GLY A 12 18.03 -11.55 2.83
CA GLY A 12 18.57 -11.41 4.18
C GLY A 12 20.06 -11.72 4.27
N GLU A 13 20.50 -12.80 3.62
CA GLU A 13 21.90 -13.23 3.61
C GLU A 13 22.80 -12.26 2.82
N MET A 14 22.33 -11.69 1.71
CA MET A 14 23.11 -10.70 0.95
C MET A 14 23.31 -9.37 1.68
N ARG A 15 22.33 -8.92 2.49
CA ARG A 15 22.51 -7.73 3.33
C ARG A 15 23.53 -7.96 4.45
N ALA A 16 23.52 -9.14 5.06
CA ALA A 16 24.53 -9.53 6.05
C ALA A 16 25.92 -9.64 5.42
N ALA A 17 26.04 -10.24 4.23
CA ALA A 17 27.32 -10.35 3.51
C ALA A 17 27.89 -8.98 3.12
N LEU A 18 27.07 -8.04 2.65
CA LEU A 18 27.53 -6.69 2.30
C LEU A 18 27.96 -5.88 3.53
N LEU A 19 27.26 -6.01 4.66
CA LEU A 19 27.67 -5.40 5.93
C LEU A 19 28.96 -6.01 6.47
N GLN A 20 29.12 -7.33 6.35
CA GLN A 20 30.33 -8.04 6.76
C GLN A 20 31.54 -7.65 5.89
N VAL A 21 31.35 -7.52 4.57
CA VAL A 21 32.41 -7.04 3.66
C VAL A 21 32.78 -5.60 4.00
N HIS A 22 31.82 -4.72 4.25
CA HIS A 22 32.09 -3.33 4.64
C HIS A 22 32.84 -3.23 5.99
N TRP A 23 32.46 -4.06 6.98
CA TRP A 23 33.17 -4.14 8.25
C TRP A 23 34.58 -4.72 8.09
N ASN A 24 34.75 -5.79 7.33
CA ASN A 24 36.06 -6.42 7.09
C ASN A 24 37.01 -5.46 6.36
N VAL A 25 36.52 -4.71 5.36
CA VAL A 25 37.30 -3.70 4.64
C VAL A 25 37.67 -2.53 5.55
N ALA A 26 36.75 -2.04 6.40
CA ALA A 26 37.05 -1.00 7.38
C ALA A 26 38.09 -1.48 8.41
N THR A 27 38.00 -2.73 8.86
CA THR A 27 38.93 -3.33 9.83
C THR A 27 40.31 -3.54 9.19
N LEU A 28 40.37 -3.98 7.94
CA LEU A 28 41.61 -4.12 7.18
C LEU A 28 42.25 -2.74 6.96
N TYR A 29 41.45 -1.72 6.67
CA TYR A 29 41.93 -0.35 6.51
C TYR A 29 42.55 0.21 7.80
N VAL A 30 41.90 0.02 8.95
CA VAL A 30 42.46 0.43 10.26
C VAL A 30 43.75 -0.34 10.57
N LYS A 31 43.82 -1.63 10.24
CA LYS A 31 45.05 -2.42 10.40
C LYS A 31 46.17 -1.92 9.49
N VAL A 32 45.90 -1.67 8.22
CA VAL A 32 46.89 -1.14 7.26
C VAL A 32 47.35 0.26 7.69
N PHE A 33 46.43 1.12 8.13
CA PHE A 33 46.75 2.46 8.64
C PHE A 33 47.63 2.40 9.90
N ASN A 34 47.31 1.52 10.85
CA ASN A 34 48.12 1.32 12.06
C ASN A 34 49.50 0.71 11.75
N VAL A 35 49.62 -0.20 10.77
CA VAL A 35 50.92 -0.73 10.33
C VAL A 35 51.76 0.36 9.66
N ILE A 36 51.16 1.20 8.82
CA ILE A 36 51.84 2.34 8.20
C ILE A 36 52.28 3.34 9.28
N LEU A 37 51.42 3.66 10.24
CA LEU A 37 51.78 4.51 11.38
C LEU A 37 52.93 3.91 12.19
N LEU A 38 52.87 2.64 12.57
CA LEU A 38 53.94 1.97 13.32
C LEU A 38 55.25 1.91 12.52
N HIS A 39 55.19 1.64 11.21
CA HIS A 39 56.37 1.64 10.36
C HIS A 39 56.96 3.04 10.22
N THR A 40 56.14 4.08 10.09
CA THR A 40 56.62 5.48 10.09
C THR A 40 57.18 5.88 11.45
N MET A 41 56.57 5.46 12.56
CA MET A 41 57.08 5.70 13.92
C MET A 41 58.40 4.96 14.18
N PHE A 42 58.56 3.72 13.69
CA PHE A 42 59.80 2.96 13.77
C PHE A 42 60.92 3.60 12.92
N GLN A 43 60.57 4.09 11.72
CA GLN A 43 61.48 4.87 10.86
C GLN A 43 61.90 6.20 11.51
N THR A 44 61.04 6.83 12.32
CA THR A 44 61.39 8.03 13.09
C THR A 44 62.19 7.73 14.36
N LEU A 45 61.90 6.62 15.06
CA LEU A 45 62.62 6.20 16.27
C LEU A 45 64.05 5.75 15.97
N ASN A 46 64.27 5.01 14.87
CA ASN A 46 65.61 4.68 14.35
C ASN A 46 66.37 5.88 13.75
N ARG A 47 65.76 7.08 13.77
CA ARG A 47 66.35 8.34 13.31
C ARG A 47 66.69 9.30 14.45
N SER A 48 66.51 8.89 15.71
CA SER A 48 67.03 9.64 16.86
C SER A 48 68.57 9.60 16.83
N PRO A 49 69.28 10.74 16.76
CA PRO A 49 70.73 10.75 16.79
C PRO A 49 71.23 10.59 18.23
N VAL A 50 71.72 9.41 18.61
CA VAL A 50 72.74 9.34 19.67
C VAL A 50 74.06 9.80 19.05
N PHE A 51 74.64 10.81 19.67
CA PHE A 51 75.80 11.58 19.23
C PHE A 51 77.09 10.74 19.03
N ARG A 52 77.73 10.95 17.85
CA ARG A 52 79.15 10.82 17.39
C ARG A 52 79.82 9.42 17.45
N VAL A 53 80.66 9.00 16.48
CA VAL A 53 81.80 9.68 15.82
C VAL A 53 82.07 9.12 14.41
N ASN A 54 82.05 9.96 13.35
CA ASN A 54 83.06 9.99 12.25
C ASN A 54 82.76 11.17 11.27
N PRO A 55 83.72 12.02 10.84
CA PRO A 55 83.43 13.34 10.30
C PRO A 55 83.36 13.49 8.76
N THR A 56 83.13 12.44 7.96
CA THR A 56 83.25 12.60 6.49
C THR A 56 82.07 12.21 5.60
N VAL A 57 80.94 11.70 6.11
CA VAL A 57 79.78 11.39 5.24
C VAL A 57 78.44 11.67 5.91
N VAL A 58 77.78 12.76 5.51
CA VAL A 58 76.37 13.02 5.83
C VAL A 58 75.52 12.43 4.70
N VAL A 59 74.94 11.25 4.91
CA VAL A 59 73.91 10.74 3.98
C VAL A 59 72.56 11.33 4.38
N ALA A 60 72.22 12.48 3.79
CA ALA A 60 70.89 13.04 3.88
C ALA A 60 69.90 12.11 3.17
N LYS A 61 69.15 11.31 3.93
CA LYS A 61 68.01 10.56 3.38
C LYS A 61 66.86 11.54 3.11
N THR A 62 66.89 12.18 1.95
CA THR A 62 65.78 12.93 1.38
C THR A 62 64.60 11.98 1.19
N VAL A 63 63.52 12.15 1.94
CA VAL A 63 62.24 11.50 1.58
C VAL A 63 61.84 12.11 0.24
N PRO A 64 61.67 11.32 -0.82
CA PRO A 64 61.41 11.89 -2.13
C PRO A 64 60.08 12.64 -2.08
N ILE A 65 60.12 13.94 -2.36
CA ILE A 65 58.97 14.86 -2.31
C ILE A 65 57.80 14.34 -3.17
N THR A 66 58.11 13.52 -4.18
CA THR A 66 57.15 12.82 -5.05
C THR A 66 56.26 11.82 -4.30
N ALA A 67 56.75 11.19 -3.22
CA ALA A 67 55.99 10.22 -2.43
C ALA A 67 54.95 10.88 -1.50
N LEU A 68 55.25 12.07 -0.97
CA LEU A 68 54.32 12.89 -0.18
C LEU A 68 53.24 13.53 -1.05
N ALA A 69 53.58 13.90 -2.28
CA ALA A 69 52.62 14.38 -3.27
C ALA A 69 51.63 13.28 -3.71
N ALA A 70 52.11 12.04 -3.92
CA ALA A 70 51.26 10.93 -4.34
C ALA A 70 50.21 10.54 -3.27
N THR A 71 50.58 10.54 -1.99
CA THR A 71 49.67 10.17 -0.90
C THR A 71 48.61 11.24 -0.63
N THR A 72 48.98 12.53 -0.75
CA THR A 72 48.03 13.64 -0.62
C THR A 72 47.03 13.69 -1.78
N ILE A 73 47.48 13.43 -3.02
CA ILE A 73 46.59 13.32 -4.19
C ILE A 73 45.63 12.13 -4.03
N LEU A 74 46.11 10.97 -3.61
CA LEU A 74 45.26 9.79 -3.40
C LEU A 74 44.23 10.01 -2.28
N PHE A 75 44.63 10.64 -1.18
CA PHE A 75 43.73 11.01 -0.09
C PHE A 75 42.67 12.02 -0.54
N CYS A 76 43.03 13.01 -1.37
CA CYS A 76 42.10 13.99 -1.92
C CYS A 76 41.12 13.35 -2.92
N MET A 77 41.59 12.43 -3.77
CA MET A 77 40.73 11.65 -4.68
C MET A 77 39.74 10.77 -3.89
N ILE A 78 40.16 10.17 -2.79
CA ILE A 78 39.27 9.31 -1.98
C ILE A 78 38.29 10.13 -1.13
N THR A 79 38.71 11.25 -0.55
CA THR A 79 37.84 12.06 0.33
C THR A 79 36.90 12.98 -0.44
N SER A 80 37.27 13.42 -1.64
CA SER A 80 36.45 14.34 -2.44
C SER A 80 35.74 13.62 -3.59
N VAL A 81 36.44 12.76 -4.34
CA VAL A 81 35.88 12.17 -5.58
C VAL A 81 35.00 10.95 -5.30
N MET A 82 35.38 10.06 -4.37
CA MET A 82 34.54 8.89 -4.02
C MET A 82 33.15 9.24 -3.46
N PRO A 83 32.96 10.23 -2.56
CA PRO A 83 31.61 10.60 -2.11
C PRO A 83 30.79 11.27 -3.22
N LEU A 84 31.43 12.00 -4.14
CA LEU A 84 30.79 12.55 -5.34
C LEU A 84 30.35 11.43 -6.31
N VAL A 85 31.19 10.41 -6.53
CA VAL A 85 30.85 9.18 -7.28
C VAL A 85 29.75 8.40 -6.56
N ARG A 86 29.78 8.32 -5.22
CA ARG A 86 28.73 7.67 -4.42
C ARG A 86 27.41 8.44 -4.48
N GLN A 87 27.43 9.78 -4.48
CA GLN A 87 26.24 10.62 -4.67
C GLN A 87 25.69 10.53 -6.08
N THR A 88 26.55 10.48 -7.11
CA THR A 88 26.10 10.28 -8.51
C THR A 88 25.59 8.86 -8.75
N LEU A 89 26.24 7.82 -8.21
CA LEU A 89 25.75 6.43 -8.25
C LEU A 89 24.47 6.22 -7.45
N MET A 90 24.29 6.91 -6.30
CA MET A 90 23.02 6.92 -5.58
C MET A 90 21.92 7.62 -6.38
N ARG A 91 22.23 8.68 -7.15
CA ARG A 91 21.29 9.32 -8.08
C ARG A 91 20.98 8.46 -9.31
N LEU A 92 21.96 7.69 -9.81
CA LEU A 92 21.79 6.74 -10.92
C LEU A 92 20.97 5.50 -10.52
N ARG A 93 21.02 5.05 -9.26
CA ARG A 93 20.14 3.98 -8.73
C ARG A 93 18.67 4.37 -8.57
N ILE A 94 18.32 5.65 -8.76
CA ILE A 94 16.93 6.14 -8.68
C ILE A 94 16.25 6.12 -10.06
N MET A 95 17.00 5.90 -11.15
CA MET A 95 16.44 5.84 -12.51
C MET A 95 16.23 4.38 -12.96
N GLY A 96 15.14 3.79 -12.48
CA GLY A 96 14.47 2.67 -13.16
C GLY A 96 14.52 1.31 -12.46
N LEU A 97 13.31 0.76 -12.27
CA LEU A 97 12.97 -0.65 -12.01
C LEU A 97 12.78 -1.11 -10.56
N TRP A 98 12.23 -0.25 -9.71
CA TRP A 98 11.39 -0.72 -8.60
C TRP A 98 10.05 0.01 -8.71
N VAL A 99 9.19 -0.44 -9.63
CA VAL A 99 7.80 0.05 -9.76
C VAL A 99 6.95 -0.53 -8.62
N SER A 100 7.44 -0.38 -7.40
CA SER A 100 6.81 -0.89 -6.19
C SER A 100 6.73 0.26 -5.21
N CYS A 101 5.52 0.67 -4.88
CA CYS A 101 5.29 1.77 -3.97
C CYS A 101 5.67 1.36 -2.54
N PHE A 102 6.32 2.24 -1.78
CA PHE A 102 6.71 1.95 -0.39
C PHE A 102 5.49 2.02 0.54
N ARG A 103 5.16 0.90 1.21
CA ARG A 103 4.14 0.73 2.28
C ARG A 103 2.70 1.08 1.88
N HIS A 104 1.84 0.07 1.75
CA HIS A 104 0.36 0.18 1.59
C HIS A 104 -0.10 1.27 0.61
N ILE A 105 0.62 1.42 -0.49
CA ILE A 105 0.33 2.38 -1.56
C ILE A 105 0.19 1.57 -2.84
N VAL A 106 -0.82 1.88 -3.64
CA VAL A 106 -1.16 1.15 -4.86
C VAL A 106 -0.51 1.79 -6.09
N LEU A 107 -0.17 0.97 -7.07
CA LEU A 107 0.35 1.41 -8.35
C LEU A 107 -0.80 1.53 -9.36
N TYR A 108 -0.96 2.72 -9.93
CA TYR A 108 -1.91 2.98 -11.02
C TYR A 108 -1.30 4.00 -11.99
N ASP A 109 -1.38 3.74 -13.30
CA ASP A 109 -0.84 4.61 -14.35
C ASP A 109 0.64 5.02 -14.13
N ASN A 110 1.49 4.05 -13.76
CA ASN A 110 2.90 4.25 -13.40
C ASN A 110 3.15 5.25 -12.25
N LYS A 111 2.11 5.56 -11.47
CA LYS A 111 2.16 6.44 -10.31
C LYS A 111 1.71 5.71 -9.06
N CYS A 112 2.26 6.14 -7.94
CA CYS A 112 1.91 5.64 -6.63
C CYS A 112 0.75 6.47 -6.07
N HIS A 113 -0.37 5.81 -5.76
CA HIS A 113 -1.57 6.42 -5.20
C HIS A 113 -1.87 5.86 -3.80
N ALA A 114 -2.35 6.72 -2.89
CA ALA A 114 -2.72 6.29 -1.54
C ALA A 114 -3.93 5.33 -1.51
N ALA A 115 -4.77 5.39 -2.55
CA ALA A 115 -5.89 4.49 -2.78
C ALA A 115 -6.20 4.44 -4.27
N CYS A 116 -6.89 3.39 -4.70
CA CYS A 116 -7.32 3.27 -6.09
C CYS A 116 -8.32 4.38 -6.47
N PRO A 117 -8.19 4.98 -7.67
CA PRO A 117 -9.13 6.00 -8.14
C PRO A 117 -10.55 5.45 -8.32
N ALA A 118 -11.53 6.35 -8.52
CA ALA A 118 -12.92 5.96 -8.73
C ALA A 118 -13.09 4.95 -9.89
N ASN A 119 -14.07 4.06 -9.79
CA ASN A 119 -14.29 2.94 -10.70
C ASN A 119 -13.20 1.86 -10.71
N THR A 120 -12.27 1.86 -9.74
CA THR A 120 -11.25 0.81 -9.62
C THR A 120 -11.18 0.25 -8.19
N TYR A 121 -10.67 -0.96 -8.05
CA TYR A 121 -10.47 -1.65 -6.76
C TYR A 121 -9.03 -2.13 -6.60
N GLU A 122 -8.59 -2.27 -5.35
CA GLU A 122 -7.26 -2.75 -5.00
C GLU A 122 -7.16 -4.28 -5.15
N THR A 123 -6.15 -4.72 -5.88
CA THR A 123 -5.81 -6.14 -6.07
C THR A 123 -4.77 -6.59 -5.03
N GLN A 124 -4.60 -7.91 -4.89
CA GLN A 124 -3.59 -8.47 -3.98
C GLN A 124 -2.16 -8.07 -4.34
N ASP A 125 -1.91 -7.69 -5.60
CA ASP A 125 -0.61 -7.26 -6.11
C ASP A 125 -0.37 -5.75 -5.93
N TYR A 126 -1.19 -5.07 -5.11
CA TYR A 126 -1.15 -3.61 -4.91
C TYR A 126 -1.33 -2.82 -6.21
N GLY A 127 -2.04 -3.38 -7.19
CA GLY A 127 -2.48 -2.71 -8.41
C GLY A 127 -3.96 -2.31 -8.32
N CYS A 128 -4.38 -1.42 -9.22
CA CYS A 128 -5.79 -1.04 -9.35
C CYS A 128 -6.38 -1.60 -10.65
N GLU A 129 -7.49 -2.34 -10.51
CA GLU A 129 -8.25 -2.89 -11.64
C GLU A 129 -9.63 -2.26 -11.72
N ALA A 130 -10.22 -2.24 -12.92
CA ALA A 130 -11.54 -1.66 -13.14
C ALA A 130 -12.66 -2.48 -12.47
N CYS A 131 -13.62 -1.77 -11.89
CA CYS A 131 -14.87 -2.35 -11.41
C CYS A 131 -15.75 -2.84 -12.56
N HIS A 132 -16.74 -3.68 -12.22
CA HIS A 132 -17.84 -3.98 -13.13
C HIS A 132 -18.55 -2.70 -13.57
N ALA A 133 -19.04 -2.65 -14.81
CA ALA A 133 -19.60 -1.45 -15.44
C ALA A 133 -20.86 -0.89 -14.73
N SER A 134 -21.49 -1.68 -13.86
CA SER A 134 -22.63 -1.25 -13.04
C SER A 134 -22.23 -0.49 -11.77
N CYS A 135 -21.03 -0.70 -11.25
CA CYS A 135 -20.54 -0.09 -10.03
C CYS A 135 -19.88 1.29 -10.30
N ASP A 136 -19.93 2.16 -9.29
CA ASP A 136 -19.11 3.38 -9.21
C ASP A 136 -17.87 3.15 -8.33
N GLN A 137 -18.06 2.43 -7.22
CA GLN A 137 -16.99 1.91 -6.37
C GLN A 137 -17.24 0.43 -6.07
N CYS A 138 -16.20 -0.39 -6.04
CA CYS A 138 -16.30 -1.83 -5.80
C CYS A 138 -15.17 -2.32 -4.90
N SER A 139 -15.39 -3.47 -4.27
CA SER A 139 -14.39 -4.21 -3.49
C SER A 139 -13.78 -5.39 -4.25
N GLY A 140 -14.22 -5.60 -5.50
CA GLY A 140 -13.74 -6.69 -6.34
C GLY A 140 -14.30 -6.60 -7.76
N PRO A 141 -13.94 -7.57 -8.62
CA PRO A 141 -14.25 -7.50 -10.05
C PRO A 141 -15.72 -7.83 -10.38
N ASN A 142 -16.42 -8.51 -9.48
CA ASN A 142 -17.73 -9.07 -9.77
C ASN A 142 -18.85 -8.02 -9.59
N GLU A 143 -19.97 -8.23 -10.26
CA GLU A 143 -21.15 -7.35 -10.17
C GLU A 143 -21.78 -7.31 -8.76
N THR A 144 -21.51 -8.33 -7.94
CA THR A 144 -21.95 -8.45 -6.54
C THR A 144 -21.02 -7.77 -5.54
N HIS A 145 -19.90 -7.23 -6.00
CA HIS A 145 -18.91 -6.56 -5.15
C HIS A 145 -18.99 -5.03 -5.28
N CYS A 146 -20.13 -4.49 -5.71
CA CYS A 146 -20.31 -3.04 -5.72
C CYS A 146 -20.46 -2.52 -4.28
N VAL A 147 -19.68 -1.51 -3.94
CA VAL A 147 -19.79 -0.71 -2.72
C VAL A 147 -20.75 0.46 -2.95
N SER A 148 -20.66 1.09 -4.13
CA SER A 148 -21.56 2.16 -4.55
C SER A 148 -21.98 1.99 -6.01
N CYS A 149 -23.16 2.49 -6.34
CA CYS A 149 -23.75 2.41 -7.66
C CYS A 149 -23.63 3.73 -8.42
N ARG A 150 -23.50 3.62 -9.75
CA ARG A 150 -23.56 4.77 -10.65
C ARG A 150 -24.88 5.53 -10.50
N ALA A 151 -24.88 6.79 -10.92
CA ALA A 151 -26.08 7.62 -10.88
C ALA A 151 -27.25 6.94 -11.63
N GLY A 152 -28.44 6.95 -11.02
CA GLY A 152 -29.64 6.32 -11.56
C GLY A 152 -29.86 4.86 -11.15
N ARG A 153 -28.88 4.22 -10.48
CA ARG A 153 -28.99 2.85 -9.96
C ARG A 153 -29.09 2.80 -8.44
N PHE A 154 -29.61 1.69 -7.94
CA PHE A 154 -29.81 1.42 -6.52
C PHE A 154 -29.01 0.19 -6.09
N SER A 155 -28.40 0.27 -4.90
CA SER A 155 -27.69 -0.85 -4.29
C SER A 155 -28.66 -1.88 -3.71
N LEU A 156 -28.45 -3.16 -4.03
CA LEU A 156 -29.17 -4.30 -3.49
C LEU A 156 -28.19 -5.46 -3.26
N ASN A 157 -27.92 -5.80 -2.00
CA ASN A 157 -27.04 -6.91 -1.61
C ASN A 157 -25.68 -6.93 -2.35
N GLY A 158 -25.06 -5.77 -2.54
CA GLY A 158 -23.77 -5.63 -3.24
C GLY A 158 -23.86 -5.58 -4.77
N THR A 159 -25.07 -5.68 -5.34
CA THR A 159 -25.32 -5.46 -6.78
C THR A 159 -25.98 -4.10 -7.02
N CYS A 160 -25.84 -3.59 -8.23
CA CYS A 160 -26.47 -2.34 -8.65
C CYS A 160 -27.58 -2.62 -9.68
N VAL A 161 -28.81 -2.28 -9.33
CA VAL A 161 -30.00 -2.49 -10.16
C VAL A 161 -30.60 -1.16 -10.65
N ASP A 162 -31.17 -1.16 -11.85
CA ASP A 162 -31.83 0.02 -12.43
C ASP A 162 -33.20 0.29 -11.75
N ALA A 163 -33.91 -0.78 -11.39
CA ALA A 163 -35.15 -0.73 -10.64
C ALA A 163 -35.12 -1.77 -9.51
N CYS A 164 -35.69 -1.42 -8.35
CA CYS A 164 -35.79 -2.37 -7.24
C CYS A 164 -36.82 -3.44 -7.58
N PRO A 165 -36.52 -4.73 -7.30
CA PRO A 165 -37.45 -5.82 -7.53
C PRO A 165 -38.64 -5.77 -6.56
N ASP A 166 -39.67 -6.56 -6.84
CA ASP A 166 -40.82 -6.71 -5.95
C ASP A 166 -40.39 -7.09 -4.52
N GLY A 167 -41.12 -6.57 -3.54
CA GLY A 167 -40.77 -6.64 -2.12
C GLY A 167 -39.74 -5.59 -1.68
N TYR A 168 -39.26 -4.74 -2.59
CA TYR A 168 -38.35 -3.62 -2.30
C TYR A 168 -38.83 -2.32 -2.93
N TYR A 169 -38.46 -1.19 -2.33
CA TYR A 169 -38.65 0.15 -2.89
C TYR A 169 -37.32 0.90 -3.01
N ALA A 170 -37.26 1.80 -3.98
CA ALA A 170 -36.09 2.62 -4.25
C ALA A 170 -36.02 3.82 -3.29
N ASP A 171 -35.07 3.79 -2.35
CA ASP A 171 -34.79 4.94 -1.48
C ASP A 171 -33.78 5.87 -2.17
N LYS A 172 -34.26 7.03 -2.65
CA LYS A 172 -33.42 8.02 -3.35
C LYS A 172 -32.41 8.72 -2.44
N LYS A 173 -32.65 8.77 -1.13
CA LYS A 173 -31.73 9.41 -0.17
C LYS A 173 -30.53 8.50 0.11
N ARG A 174 -30.79 7.21 0.30
CA ARG A 174 -29.77 6.19 0.58
C ARG A 174 -29.20 5.55 -0.69
N LYS A 175 -29.84 5.76 -1.85
CA LYS A 175 -29.51 5.14 -3.15
C LYS A 175 -29.45 3.62 -3.07
N GLU A 176 -30.37 3.05 -2.31
CA GLU A 176 -30.45 1.60 -2.06
C GLU A 176 -31.88 1.10 -2.21
N CYS A 177 -32.02 -0.19 -2.47
CA CYS A 177 -33.30 -0.89 -2.43
C CYS A 177 -33.58 -1.35 -1.00
N LEU A 178 -34.62 -0.78 -0.40
CA LEU A 178 -35.06 -1.11 0.94
C LEU A 178 -36.26 -2.06 0.89
N LYS A 179 -36.30 -3.04 1.80
CA LYS A 179 -37.44 -3.96 1.88
C LYS A 179 -38.73 -3.23 2.21
N CYS A 180 -39.82 -3.65 1.59
CA CYS A 180 -41.17 -3.25 1.95
C CYS A 180 -41.52 -3.68 3.39
N ALA A 181 -42.56 -3.07 3.95
CA ALA A 181 -43.10 -3.47 5.24
C ALA A 181 -43.59 -4.93 5.21
N PRO A 182 -43.61 -5.64 6.35
CA PRO A 182 -44.07 -7.03 6.41
C PRO A 182 -45.44 -7.22 5.77
N GLY A 183 -45.57 -8.28 4.97
CA GLY A 183 -46.82 -8.61 4.28
C GLY A 183 -47.10 -7.81 3.01
N CYS A 184 -46.25 -6.84 2.65
CA CYS A 184 -46.38 -6.06 1.42
C CYS A 184 -45.51 -6.66 0.31
N SER A 185 -46.11 -7.00 -0.83
CA SER A 185 -45.40 -7.49 -2.02
C SER A 185 -44.93 -6.34 -2.92
N LEU A 186 -45.67 -5.23 -2.98
CA LEU A 186 -45.29 -4.04 -3.75
C LEU A 186 -45.53 -2.78 -2.95
N CYS A 187 -44.51 -1.95 -2.77
CA CYS A 187 -44.61 -0.71 -2.01
C CYS A 187 -44.01 0.49 -2.76
N ALA A 188 -44.61 1.66 -2.56
CA ALA A 188 -44.06 2.93 -3.06
C ALA A 188 -42.98 3.49 -2.12
N SER A 189 -43.07 3.17 -0.82
CA SER A 189 -42.12 3.55 0.22
C SER A 189 -42.25 2.61 1.42
N GLY A 190 -41.35 2.74 2.41
CA GLY A 190 -41.40 1.90 3.63
C GLY A 190 -42.69 2.02 4.45
N GLY A 191 -43.52 3.05 4.22
CA GLY A 191 -44.80 3.26 4.90
C GLY A 191 -46.04 3.12 4.02
N VAL A 192 -45.88 2.93 2.70
CA VAL A 192 -47.00 2.94 1.75
C VAL A 192 -46.93 1.68 0.89
N CYS A 193 -47.80 0.74 1.21
CA CYS A 193 -48.02 -0.47 0.44
C CYS A 193 -49.06 -0.26 -0.66
N LEU A 194 -48.79 -0.85 -1.83
CA LEU A 194 -49.66 -0.85 -3.00
C LEU A 194 -50.33 -2.22 -3.16
N GLU A 195 -49.57 -3.31 -2.94
CA GLU A 195 -50.07 -4.67 -3.03
C GLU A 195 -49.58 -5.51 -1.86
N CYS A 196 -50.50 -6.31 -1.29
CA CYS A 196 -50.19 -7.22 -0.20
C CYS A 196 -49.88 -8.62 -0.74
N ALA A 197 -48.99 -9.33 -0.04
CA ALA A 197 -48.72 -10.74 -0.29
C ALA A 197 -49.92 -11.63 0.05
N ASP A 198 -49.86 -12.89 -0.36
CA ASP A 198 -50.89 -13.87 -0.03
C ASP A 198 -51.13 -13.97 1.48
N GLN A 199 -52.40 -14.09 1.86
CA GLN A 199 -52.87 -14.06 3.25
C GLN A 199 -52.79 -12.70 3.97
N TRP A 200 -52.59 -11.61 3.23
CA TRP A 200 -52.67 -10.25 3.76
C TRP A 200 -53.75 -9.42 3.06
N VAL A 201 -54.25 -8.37 3.74
CA VAL A 201 -55.28 -7.46 3.24
C VAL A 201 -54.79 -6.02 3.40
N LEU A 202 -54.96 -5.23 2.34
CA LEU A 202 -54.59 -3.82 2.32
C LEU A 202 -55.63 -2.96 3.04
N ASN A 203 -55.19 -2.15 3.99
CA ASN A 203 -55.97 -1.16 4.72
C ASN A 203 -55.96 0.20 3.98
N ARG A 204 -56.94 1.08 4.22
CA ARG A 204 -56.97 2.48 3.75
C ARG A 204 -55.72 3.30 4.07
N LYS A 205 -54.98 2.94 5.13
CA LYS A 205 -53.68 3.55 5.46
C LYS A 205 -52.50 3.00 4.64
N ASN A 206 -52.76 2.25 3.57
CA ASN A 206 -51.74 1.59 2.73
C ASN A 206 -50.83 0.65 3.52
N LYS A 207 -51.39 -0.10 4.47
CA LYS A 207 -50.69 -1.11 5.27
C LYS A 207 -51.34 -2.48 5.09
N CYS A 208 -50.53 -3.52 5.10
CA CYS A 208 -51.03 -4.89 5.03
C CYS A 208 -51.26 -5.45 6.44
N LEU A 209 -52.39 -6.12 6.63
CA LEU A 209 -52.73 -6.86 7.84
C LEU A 209 -52.96 -8.34 7.52
N PRO A 210 -52.57 -9.29 8.39
CA PRO A 210 -52.84 -10.71 8.16
C PRO A 210 -54.34 -10.98 8.13
N LYS A 211 -54.80 -11.86 7.22
CA LYS A 211 -56.21 -12.29 7.15
C LYS A 211 -56.68 -12.95 8.44
N ASP A 212 -55.82 -13.79 9.03
CA ASP A 212 -56.15 -14.61 10.21
C ASP A 212 -55.80 -13.95 11.56
N SER A 213 -55.37 -12.68 11.59
CA SER A 213 -54.97 -12.07 12.86
C SER A 213 -56.20 -11.77 13.72
N HIS A 214 -56.35 -12.50 14.83
CA HIS A 214 -57.32 -12.17 15.89
C HIS A 214 -57.03 -10.85 16.62
N LEU A 215 -55.93 -10.16 16.28
CA LEU A 215 -55.41 -8.93 16.88
C LEU A 215 -55.28 -7.86 15.78
N CYS A 216 -56.37 -7.16 15.49
CA CYS A 216 -56.33 -5.99 14.61
C CYS A 216 -55.53 -4.85 15.27
N SER A 217 -54.80 -4.05 14.48
CA SER A 217 -54.09 -2.88 15.00
C SER A 217 -55.07 -1.86 15.57
N SER A 218 -54.66 -1.09 16.59
CA SER A 218 -55.51 -0.08 17.23
C SER A 218 -56.04 0.92 16.18
N GLY A 219 -57.36 0.88 15.94
CA GLY A 219 -58.06 1.69 14.95
C GLY A 219 -58.69 0.90 13.80
N ASP A 220 -58.50 -0.41 13.75
CA ASP A 220 -59.16 -1.31 12.80
C ASP A 220 -60.25 -2.12 13.50
N ASN A 221 -61.41 -2.28 12.88
CA ASN A 221 -62.49 -3.05 13.47
C ASN A 221 -62.45 -4.50 12.99
N LYS A 222 -62.51 -5.39 13.98
CA LYS A 222 -62.58 -6.82 13.81
C LYS A 222 -63.97 -7.19 13.30
N THR A 223 -64.08 -7.51 12.01
CA THR A 223 -65.25 -8.24 11.51
C THR A 223 -64.92 -9.74 11.58
N THR A 224 -65.92 -10.61 11.63
CA THR A 224 -65.87 -12.04 12.02
C THR A 224 -64.84 -12.95 11.32
N SER A 225 -64.05 -12.44 10.37
CA SER A 225 -62.90 -13.13 9.76
C SER A 225 -61.84 -12.20 9.12
N THR A 226 -61.92 -10.88 9.31
CA THR A 226 -61.02 -9.92 8.64
C THR A 226 -60.93 -8.58 9.39
N CYS A 227 -59.72 -8.03 9.52
CA CYS A 227 -59.51 -6.65 9.93
C CYS A 227 -59.83 -5.73 8.74
N LEU A 228 -61.00 -5.09 8.77
CA LEU A 228 -61.43 -4.13 7.74
C LEU A 228 -61.29 -2.72 8.29
N SER A 229 -60.75 -1.82 7.47
CA SER A 229 -60.65 -0.39 7.75
C SER A 229 -61.78 0.36 7.06
N TYR A 230 -62.66 1.00 7.84
CA TYR A 230 -63.68 1.90 7.32
C TYR A 230 -63.15 3.31 7.04
#